data_AF-A0A7W8RPA8-F1
#
_entry.id   AF-A0A7W8RPA8-F1
#
_cell.length_a   1.000
_cell.length_b   1.000
_cell.length_c   1.000
_cell.angle_alpha   90.00
_cell.angle_beta   90.00
_cell.angle_gamma   90.00
#
_symmetry.space_group_name_H-M   'P 1'
#
loop_
_entity.id
_entity.type
_entity.pdbx_description
1 polymer ?
#
loop_
_entity_poly.entity_id
_entity_poly.type
_entity_poly.pdbx_seq_one_letter_code
_entity_poly.pdbx_strand_id
1 'polypeptide(L)'
;MSVVIFAAVMGLTWLGTVPLTSGLVAKVFGTRHLGSLFGVCFLSHQIGSFLGAWLGGLVFDLTGSYSLLWVATVAAGLIAALLHFPIDDTVVMTPARCSSRLAQA
;
A
#
# COMPACT_ATOMS: atom_id res chain seq x y z
N MET A 1 -19.90 -23.49 1.70
CA MET A 1 -19.47 -22.74 2.91
C MET A 1 -18.13 -22.03 2.73
N SER A 2 -17.16 -22.57 1.98
CA SER A 2 -15.86 -21.92 1.70
C SER A 2 -15.96 -20.49 1.17
N VAL A 3 -16.83 -20.24 0.18
CA VAL A 3 -17.02 -18.90 -0.42
C VAL A 3 -17.56 -17.88 0.59
N VAL A 4 -18.44 -18.29 1.50
CA VAL A 4 -19.01 -17.39 2.52
C VAL A 4 -17.94 -16.99 3.54
N ILE A 5 -17.12 -17.94 3.98
CA ILE A 5 -16.00 -17.67 4.89
C ILE A 5 -15.00 -16.73 4.22
N PHE A 6 -14.63 -17.00 2.97
CA PHE A 6 -13.75 -16.14 2.19
C PHE A 6 -14.32 -14.72 2.06
N ALA A 7 -15.59 -14.59 1.67
CA ALA A 7 -16.24 -13.29 1.53
C ALA A 7 -16.32 -12.52 2.85
N ALA A 8 -16.59 -13.20 3.98
CA ALA A 8 -16.60 -12.58 5.30
C ALA A 8 -15.21 -12.06 5.70
N VAL A 9 -14.15 -12.86 5.49
CA VAL A 9 -12.76 -12.45 5.77
C VAL A 9 -12.37 -11.27 4.88
N MET A 10 -12.59 -11.39 3.57
CA MET A 10 -12.30 -10.30 2.63
C MET A 10 -13.09 -9.04 2.97
N GLY A 11 -14.37 -9.15 3.33
CA GLY A 11 -15.20 -8.00 3.72
C GLY A 11 -14.64 -7.25 4.94
N LEU A 12 -14.08 -7.97 5.91
CA LEU A 12 -13.45 -7.37 7.10
C LEU A 12 -12.08 -6.75 6.79
N THR A 13 -11.30 -7.33 5.87
CA THR A 13 -9.90 -6.93 5.66
C THR A 13 -9.68 -6.01 4.45
N TRP A 14 -10.58 -6.01 3.47
CA TRP A 14 -10.36 -5.36 2.16
C TRP A 14 -10.08 -3.87 2.26
N LEU A 15 -10.95 -3.11 2.93
CA LEU A 15 -10.86 -1.65 2.97
C LEU A 15 -10.00 -1.11 4.10
N GLY A 16 -9.51 -1.96 5.01
CA GLY A 16 -8.75 -1.53 6.18
C GLY A 16 -7.41 -0.88 5.83
N THR A 17 -6.78 -1.27 4.72
CA THR A 17 -5.43 -0.82 4.36
C THR A 17 -5.38 0.65 3.91
N VAL A 18 -6.43 1.17 3.29
CA VAL A 18 -6.47 2.55 2.76
C VAL A 18 -6.35 3.63 3.85
N PRO A 19 -7.19 3.63 4.92
CA PRO A 19 -7.06 4.60 6.00
C PRO A 19 -5.81 4.37 6.85
N LEU A 20 -5.36 3.11 7.02
CA LEU A 20 -4.14 2.82 7.76
C LEU A 20 -2.89 3.38 7.07
N THR A 21 -2.75 3.16 5.76
CA THR A 21 -1.61 3.69 4.99
C THR A 21 -1.62 5.21 4.92
N SER A 22 -2.77 5.83 4.66
CA SER A 22 -2.85 7.30 4.62
C SER A 22 -2.61 7.93 6.00
N GLY A 23 -3.10 7.31 7.08
CA GLY A 23 -2.81 7.72 8.46
C GLY A 23 -1.33 7.57 8.82
N LEU A 24 -0.69 6.48 8.43
CA LEU A 24 0.74 6.26 8.66
C LEU A 24 1.60 7.28 7.92
N VAL A 25 1.30 7.56 6.64
CA VAL A 25 2.01 8.59 5.86
C VAL A 25 1.85 9.97 6.52
N ALA A 26 0.63 10.30 6.97
CA ALA A 26 0.38 11.56 7.65
C ALA A 26 1.13 11.66 9.00
N LYS A 27 1.22 10.55 9.75
CA LYS A 27 1.95 10.48 11.03
C LYS A 27 3.45 10.66 10.82
N VAL A 28 4.05 9.94 9.86
CA VAL A 28 5.49 9.88 9.65
C VAL A 28 6.02 11.15 8.96
N PHE A 29 5.31 11.65 7.94
CA PHE A 29 5.77 12.75 7.07
C PHE A 29 5.02 14.07 7.27
N GLY A 30 3.99 14.09 8.11
CA GLY A 30 3.10 15.23 8.27
C GLY A 30 2.11 15.43 7.12
N THR A 31 1.24 16.43 7.24
CA THR A 31 0.14 16.65 6.29
C THR A 31 0.48 17.57 5.11
N ARG A 32 1.60 18.32 5.19
CA ARG A 32 1.99 19.35 4.21
C ARG A 32 2.09 18.83 2.78
N HIS A 33 2.62 17.62 2.61
CA HIS A 33 2.80 16.96 1.30
C HIS A 33 2.04 15.63 1.19
N LEU A 34 1.06 15.41 2.07
CA LEU A 34 0.32 14.16 2.17
C LEU A 34 -0.35 13.78 0.84
N GLY A 35 -0.94 14.75 0.14
CA GLY A 35 -1.57 14.50 -1.16
C GLY A 35 -0.60 13.98 -2.21
N SER A 36 0.63 14.50 -2.26
CA SER A 36 1.65 14.03 -3.21
C SER A 36 2.20 12.65 -2.82
N LEU A 37 2.51 12.44 -1.54
CA LEU A 37 3.03 11.17 -1.03
C LEU A 37 1.99 10.05 -1.21
N PHE A 38 0.75 10.30 -0.81
CA PHE A 38 -0.35 9.36 -1.00
C PHE A 38 -0.70 9.20 -2.48
N GLY A 39 -0.55 10.24 -3.29
CA GLY A 39 -0.71 10.17 -4.75
C GLY A 39 0.28 9.19 -5.41
N VAL A 40 1.53 9.16 -4.94
CA VAL A 40 2.51 8.15 -5.38
C VAL A 40 2.06 6.75 -4.97
N CYS A 41 1.63 6.55 -3.71
CA CYS A 41 1.09 5.27 -3.26
C CYS A 41 -0.11 4.82 -4.12
N PHE A 42 -1.02 5.74 -4.43
CA PHE A 42 -2.20 5.47 -5.25
C PHE A 42 -1.81 5.11 -6.68
N LEU A 43 -0.85 5.82 -7.29
CA LEU A 43 -0.35 5.48 -8.63
C LEU A 43 0.25 4.06 -8.65
N SER A 44 1.08 3.70 -7.67
CA SER A 44 1.60 2.34 -7.53
C SER A 44 0.48 1.31 -7.41
N HIS A 45 -0.58 1.62 -6.67
CA HIS A 45 -1.76 0.77 -6.58
C HIS A 45 -2.46 0.61 -7.93
N GLN A 46 -2.64 1.69 -8.71
CA GLN A 46 -3.25 1.63 -10.04
C GLN A 46 -2.43 0.77 -11.01
N ILE A 47 -1.10 0.86 -10.96
CA ILE A 47 -0.21 -0.01 -11.75
C ILE A 47 -0.43 -1.47 -11.38
N GLY A 48 -0.48 -1.79 -10.08
CA GLY A 48 -0.78 -3.13 -9.61
C GLY A 48 -2.17 -3.63 -10.06
N SER A 49 -3.19 -2.78 -9.98
CA SER A 49 -4.55 -3.11 -10.42
C SER A 49 -4.61 -3.40 -11.92
N PHE A 50 -3.92 -2.59 -12.73
CA PHE A 50 -3.82 -2.80 -14.17
C PHE A 50 -3.13 -4.14 -14.47
N LEU A 51 -1.95 -4.37 -13.89
CA LEU A 51 -1.19 -5.59 -14.11
C LEU A 51 -1.96 -6.84 -13.66
N GLY A 52 -2.63 -6.78 -12.51
CA GLY A 52 -3.44 -7.89 -12.01
C GLY A 52 -4.58 -8.27 -12.95
N ALA A 53 -5.35 -7.29 -13.42
CA ALA A 53 -6.45 -7.53 -14.35
C ALA A 53 -5.95 -7.98 -15.74
N TRP A 54 -4.92 -7.33 -16.27
CA TRP A 54 -4.36 -7.63 -17.58
C TRP A 54 -3.69 -9.01 -17.63
N LEU A 55 -2.83 -9.32 -16.65
CA LEU A 55 -2.22 -10.65 -16.54
C LEU A 55 -3.26 -11.72 -16.27
N GLY A 56 -4.34 -11.41 -15.55
CA GLY A 56 -5.43 -12.35 -15.35
C GLY A 56 -6.11 -12.76 -16.66
N GLY A 57 -6.44 -11.79 -17.51
CA GLY A 57 -6.95 -12.06 -18.86
C GLY A 57 -5.96 -12.86 -19.69
N LEU A 58 -4.69 -12.42 -19.75
CA LEU A 58 -3.65 -13.08 -20.52
C LEU A 58 -3.42 -14.54 -20.09
N VAL A 59 -3.32 -14.80 -18.78
CA VAL A 59 -3.14 -16.17 -18.24
C VAL A 59 -4.32 -17.04 -18.60
N PHE A 60 -5.55 -16.50 -18.51
CA PHE A 60 -6.74 -17.24 -18.88
C PHE A 60 -6.78 -17.56 -20.38
N ASP A 61 -6.47 -16.59 -21.25
CA ASP A 61 -6.45 -16.79 -22.70
C ASP A 61 -5.42 -17.86 -23.12
N LEU A 62 -4.28 -17.93 -22.43
CA LEU A 62 -3.22 -18.88 -22.73
C LEU A 62 -3.42 -20.28 -22.12
N THR A 63 -4.06 -20.37 -20.95
CA THR A 63 -4.12 -21.62 -20.17
C THR A 63 -5.52 -22.17 -19.95
N GLY A 64 -6.56 -21.37 -20.22
CA GLY A 64 -7.96 -21.67 -19.89
C GLY A 64 -8.27 -21.71 -18.40
N SER A 65 -7.34 -21.27 -17.52
CA SER A 65 -7.45 -21.41 -16.07
C SER A 65 -6.88 -20.21 -15.32
N TYR A 66 -7.53 -19.83 -14.21
CA TYR A 66 -7.02 -18.79 -13.30
C TYR A 66 -6.09 -19.33 -12.20
N SER A 67 -5.82 -20.63 -12.17
CA SER A 67 -5.12 -21.27 -11.04
C SER A 67 -3.73 -20.67 -10.79
N LEU A 68 -2.97 -20.40 -11.86
CA LEU A 68 -1.66 -19.76 -11.77
C LEU A 68 -1.78 -18.33 -11.21
N LEU A 69 -2.77 -17.57 -11.67
CA LEU A 69 -3.02 -16.21 -11.20
C LEU A 69 -3.39 -16.21 -9.71
N TRP A 70 -4.22 -17.14 -9.26
CA TRP A 70 -4.59 -17.27 -7.84
C TRP A 70 -3.36 -17.46 -6.94
N VAL A 71 -2.45 -18.37 -7.32
CA VAL A 71 -1.21 -18.60 -6.58
C VAL A 71 -0.33 -17.35 -6.58
N ALA A 72 -0.20 -16.68 -7.73
CA ALA A 72 0.56 -15.44 -7.83
C ALA A 72 0.01 -14.33 -6.93
N THR A 73 -1.31 -14.16 -6.87
CA THR A 73 -1.96 -13.16 -6.01
C THR A 73 -1.76 -13.46 -4.52
N VAL A 74 -1.81 -14.74 -4.13
CA VAL A 74 -1.49 -15.17 -2.76
C VAL A 74 -0.03 -14.84 -2.42
N ALA A 75 0.91 -15.18 -3.30
CA ALA A 75 2.33 -14.88 -3.10
C ALA A 75 2.59 -13.37 -3.00
N ALA A 76 1.97 -12.57 -3.87
CA ALA A 76 2.07 -11.11 -3.81
C ALA A 76 1.53 -10.53 -2.50
N GLY A 77 0.41 -11.06 -1.98
CA GLY A 77 -0.14 -10.68 -0.67
C GLY A 77 0.80 -11.00 0.48
N LEU A 78 1.46 -12.16 0.46
CA LEU A 78 2.47 -12.53 1.47
C LEU A 78 3.70 -11.63 1.39
N ILE A 79 4.20 -11.34 0.19
CA ILE A 79 5.32 -10.41 0.00
C ILE A 79 4.94 -9.02 0.52
N ALA A 80 3.73 -8.54 0.21
CA ALA A 80 3.24 -7.27 0.73
C ALA A 80 3.24 -7.28 2.27
N ALA A 81 2.70 -8.30 2.92
CA ALA A 81 2.71 -8.41 4.38
C ALA A 81 4.14 -8.38 4.95
N LEU A 82 5.09 -9.09 4.33
CA LEU A 82 6.49 -9.09 4.73
C LEU A 82 7.15 -7.72 4.62
N LEU A 83 6.86 -6.98 3.53
CA LEU A 83 7.38 -5.63 3.32
C LEU A 83 6.81 -4.61 4.31
N HIS A 84 5.65 -4.88 4.93
CA HIS A 84 5.06 -3.99 5.92
C HIS A 84 5.66 -4.16 7.33
N PHE A 85 6.18 -5.34 7.69
CA PHE A 85 6.73 -5.57 9.03
C PHE A 85 7.88 -4.64 9.46
N PRO A 86 8.86 -4.30 8.61
CA PRO A 86 9.97 -3.43 9.00
C PRO A 86 9.65 -1.93 8.92
N ILE A 87 8.39 -1.53 8.67
CA ILE A 87 8.04 -0.10 8.57
C ILE A 87 8.15 0.56 9.95
N ASP A 88 9.04 1.54 10.04
CA ASP A 88 9.17 2.42 11.20
C ASP A 88 8.08 3.51 11.14
N ASP A 89 7.27 3.60 12.19
CA ASP A 89 6.17 4.56 12.32
C ASP A 89 6.52 5.78 13.18
N THR A 90 7.80 5.96 13.50
CA THR A 90 8.33 7.16 14.16
C THR A 90 8.23 8.39 13.23
N VAL A 91 8.01 9.55 13.85
CA VAL A 91 7.90 10.81 13.11
C VAL A 91 9.27 11.17 12.53
N VAL A 92 9.34 11.48 11.23
CA VAL A 92 10.57 11.98 10.62
C VAL A 92 10.84 13.39 11.16
N MET A 93 11.76 13.48 12.12
CA MET A 93 12.24 14.76 12.65
C MET A 93 12.97 15.51 11.54
N THR A 94 12.29 16.48 10.92
CA THR A 94 12.98 17.45 10.07
C THR A 94 13.86 18.29 10.99
N PRO A 95 15.20 18.39 10.77
CA PRO A 95 16.05 19.23 11.60
C PRO A 95 15.46 20.64 11.59
N ALA A 96 15.06 21.13 12.77
CA ALA A 96 14.65 22.50 12.92
C ALA A 96 15.80 23.37 12.38
N ARG A 97 15.49 24.28 11.44
CA ARG A 97 16.44 25.30 11.02
C ARG A 97 16.79 26.17 12.23
N CYS A 98 17.77 25.74 13.01
CA CYS A 98 18.42 26.55 14.02
C CYS A 98 19.44 27.43 13.29
N SER A 99 19.02 28.61 12.82
CA SER A 99 19.86 29.82 12.84
C SER A 99 19.12 31.00 12.21
N SER A 100 18.67 31.93 13.04
CA SER A 100 18.64 33.36 12.67
C SER A 100 18.56 34.30 13.87
N ARG A 101 18.36 33.81 15.11
CA ARG A 101 18.46 34.63 16.35
C ARG A 101 19.88 34.76 16.92
N LEU A 102 20.92 34.69 16.09
CA LEU A 102 22.30 34.98 16.50
C LEU A 102 22.91 36.17 15.72
N ALA A 103 22.12 36.87 14.90
CA ALA A 103 22.57 38.06 14.17
C ALA A 103 22.06 39.39 14.79
N GLN A 104 21.62 39.36 16.05
CA GLN A 104 21.08 40.54 16.77
C GLN A 104 21.68 40.72 18.18
N ALA A 105 22.87 40.17 18.45
CA ALA A 105 23.65 40.42 19.66
C ALA A 105 25.00 41.02 19.26
#